data_AF-A0A0F9F336-F1
#
_entry.id   AF-A0A0F9F336-F1
#
_cell.length_a   1.000
_cell.length_b   1.000
_cell.length_c   1.000
_cell.angle_alpha   90.00
_cell.angle_beta   90.00
_cell.angle_gamma   90.00
#
_symmetry.space_group_name_H-M   'P 1'
#
loop_
_entity.id
_entity.type
_entity.pdbx_description
1 polymer ?
#
loop_
_entity_poly.entity_id
_entity_poly.type
_entity_poly.pdbx_seq_one_letter_code
_entity_poly.pdbx_strand_id
1 'polypeptide(L)'
;MCELLKLWLRRTHLILTLVSGLFLICLSITGALLVYAKDIQRLVQPQLWTVENPSNNNVIAYPVLLSTITLHTQQPVTLLMPEQNPDYAWQAQLANKQYVSVNPYTGTIIHQYDYYRTIYGFTMALHRWLIYEDGDGNRPLRNWVSVCALIFIINMLVGVYIWLKPKNRLKRLVIKPKAKLRILLYQLHTVIGMYLFIPLILIAFTGMAFNWKTQTQAVLEFVTQNTVEPRPNAPTLN
;
A
#
# COMPACT_ATOMS: atom_id res chain seq x y z
N MET A 1 27.67 23.15 18.14
CA MET A 1 26.84 21.99 18.57
C MET A 1 27.71 21.12 19.47
N CYS A 2 27.28 20.89 20.71
CA CYS A 2 28.00 20.03 21.65
C CYS A 2 28.24 18.64 21.02
N GLU A 3 29.44 18.08 21.16
CA GLU A 3 29.80 16.76 20.57
C GLU A 3 28.84 15.65 21.04
N LEU A 4 28.32 15.77 22.26
CA LEU A 4 27.30 14.89 22.83
C LEU A 4 26.02 14.85 21.98
N LEU A 5 25.54 15.98 21.48
CA LEU A 5 24.32 16.05 20.66
C LEU A 5 24.50 15.37 19.30
N LYS A 6 25.69 15.48 18.69
CA LYS A 6 26.02 14.79 17.42
C LYS A 6 25.99 13.27 17.59
N LEU A 7 26.61 12.79 18.67
CA LEU A 7 26.67 11.37 18.99
C LEU A 7 25.28 10.82 19.29
N TRP A 8 24.49 11.55 20.08
CA TRP A 8 23.12 11.18 20.42
C TRP A 8 22.25 11.03 19.17
N LEU A 9 22.21 12.04 18.29
CA LEU A 9 21.40 11.97 17.06
C LEU A 9 21.78 10.79 16.15
N ARG A 10 23.07 10.51 15.99
CA ARG A 10 23.53 9.37 15.18
C ARG A 10 23.13 8.03 15.80
N ARG A 11 23.22 7.89 17.11
CA ARG A 11 22.80 6.68 17.83
C ARG A 11 21.30 6.49 17.73
N THR A 12 20.51 7.55 17.95
CA THR A 12 19.05 7.50 17.83
C THR A 12 18.62 7.12 16.42
N HIS A 13 19.21 7.74 15.37
CA HIS A 13 18.94 7.37 13.98
C HIS A 13 19.22 5.88 13.72
N LEU A 14 20.38 5.39 14.17
CA LEU A 14 20.76 3.99 14.00
C LEU A 14 19.82 3.03 14.75
N ILE A 15 19.53 3.30 16.02
CA ILE A 15 18.70 2.44 16.87
C ILE A 15 17.27 2.38 16.34
N LEU A 16 16.67 3.54 16.02
CA LEU A 16 15.33 3.60 15.45
C LEU A 16 15.25 2.80 14.15
N THR A 17 16.21 3.01 13.24
CA THR A 17 16.28 2.25 11.98
C THR A 17 16.45 0.75 12.21
N LEU A 18 17.26 0.35 13.18
CA LEU A 18 17.52 -1.05 13.44
C LEU A 18 16.29 -1.76 14.01
N VAL A 19 15.59 -1.12 14.96
CA VAL A 19 14.37 -1.64 15.57
C VAL A 19 13.23 -1.74 14.55
N SER A 20 13.05 -0.72 13.70
CA SER A 20 12.00 -0.73 12.69
C SER A 20 12.40 -1.41 11.38
N GLY A 21 13.69 -1.71 11.19
CA GLY A 21 14.27 -2.05 9.88
C GLY A 21 13.70 -3.32 9.26
N LEU A 22 13.51 -4.37 10.07
CA LEU A 22 12.92 -5.63 9.60
C LEU A 22 11.50 -5.40 9.07
N PHE A 23 10.69 -4.64 9.79
CA PHE A 23 9.33 -4.30 9.37
C PHE A 23 9.34 -3.44 8.11
N LEU A 24 10.19 -2.42 8.04
CA LEU A 24 10.29 -1.55 6.86
C LEU A 24 10.71 -2.33 5.60
N ILE A 25 11.60 -3.32 5.73
CA ILE A 25 11.99 -4.20 4.62
C ILE A 25 10.79 -5.05 4.18
N CYS A 26 10.09 -5.68 5.13
CA CYS A 26 8.88 -6.46 4.84
C CYS A 26 7.81 -5.61 4.13
N LEU A 27 7.54 -4.40 4.64
CA LEU A 27 6.58 -3.46 4.06
C LEU A 27 7.00 -2.99 2.67
N SER A 28 8.29 -2.76 2.44
CA SER A 28 8.80 -2.34 1.13
C SER A 28 8.67 -3.45 0.08
N ILE A 29 9.01 -4.69 0.45
CA ILE A 29 8.89 -5.85 -0.45
C ILE A 29 7.41 -6.11 -0.79
N THR A 30 6.56 -6.14 0.23
CA THR A 30 5.12 -6.39 0.04
C THR A 30 4.44 -5.25 -0.70
N GLY A 31 4.84 -3.99 -0.45
CA GLY A 31 4.35 -2.83 -1.18
C GLY A 31 4.71 -2.88 -2.66
N ALA A 32 5.96 -3.25 -2.99
CA ALA A 32 6.38 -3.46 -4.37
C ALA A 32 5.64 -4.62 -5.04
N LEU A 33 5.40 -5.72 -4.32
CA LEU A 33 4.66 -6.87 -4.82
C LEU A 33 3.18 -6.52 -5.10
N LEU A 34 2.55 -5.69 -4.25
CA LEU A 34 1.15 -5.28 -4.42
C LEU A 34 0.88 -4.54 -5.73
N VAL A 35 1.85 -3.81 -6.26
CA VAL A 35 1.73 -3.11 -7.56
C VAL A 35 1.41 -4.10 -8.68
N TYR A 36 2.01 -5.29 -8.64
CA TYR A 36 1.88 -6.32 -9.68
C TYR A 36 1.03 -7.52 -9.26
N ALA A 37 0.54 -7.56 -8.01
CA ALA A 37 -0.07 -8.77 -7.47
C ALA A 37 -1.34 -9.21 -8.24
N LYS A 38 -2.13 -8.27 -8.78
CA LYS A 38 -3.25 -8.60 -9.67
C LYS A 38 -2.78 -9.20 -11.00
N ASP A 39 -1.71 -8.67 -11.57
CA ASP A 39 -1.17 -9.17 -12.84
C ASP A 39 -0.53 -10.55 -12.67
N ILE A 40 0.21 -10.75 -11.57
CA ILE A 40 0.74 -12.07 -11.19
C ILE A 40 -0.41 -13.07 -11.04
N GLN A 41 -1.49 -12.68 -10.37
CA GLN A 41 -2.67 -13.53 -10.18
C GLN A 41 -3.33 -13.92 -11.52
N ARG A 42 -3.43 -12.97 -12.46
CA ARG A 42 -3.92 -13.22 -13.83
C ARG A 42 -2.98 -14.14 -14.63
N LEU A 43 -1.67 -13.99 -14.46
CA LEU A 43 -0.69 -14.84 -15.15
C LEU A 43 -0.68 -16.27 -14.61
N VAL A 44 -0.84 -16.45 -13.30
CA VAL A 44 -0.80 -17.77 -12.65
C VAL A 44 -2.12 -18.52 -12.78
N GLN A 45 -3.26 -17.82 -12.76
CA GLN A 45 -4.59 -18.43 -12.82
C GLN A 45 -5.53 -17.68 -13.79
N PRO A 46 -5.18 -17.55 -15.09
CA PRO A 46 -5.94 -16.74 -16.04
C PRO A 46 -7.42 -17.12 -16.08
N GLN A 47 -7.74 -18.41 -16.02
CA GLN A 47 -9.10 -18.93 -16.03
C GLN A 47 -10.02 -18.39 -14.94
N LEU A 48 -9.48 -17.80 -13.86
CA LEU A 48 -10.27 -17.21 -12.76
C LEU A 48 -10.44 -15.69 -12.90
N TRP A 49 -9.61 -15.02 -13.72
CA TRP A 49 -9.45 -13.56 -13.70
C TRP A 49 -9.55 -12.90 -15.07
N THR A 50 -9.61 -13.67 -16.16
CA THR A 50 -9.75 -13.19 -17.53
C THR A 50 -11.06 -13.65 -18.14
N VAL A 51 -11.54 -12.88 -19.12
CA VAL A 51 -12.77 -13.15 -19.88
C VAL A 51 -12.50 -12.96 -21.36
N GLU A 52 -13.30 -13.65 -22.18
CA GLU A 52 -13.33 -13.36 -23.61
C GLU A 52 -14.19 -12.11 -23.84
N ASN A 53 -13.55 -11.06 -24.37
CA ASN A 53 -14.22 -9.83 -24.70
C ASN A 53 -15.02 -9.98 -26.02
N PRO A 54 -16.35 -9.74 -26.04
CA PRO A 54 -17.13 -9.78 -27.26
C PRO A 54 -16.74 -8.64 -28.20
N SER A 55 -16.87 -8.84 -29.52
CA SER A 55 -16.44 -7.89 -30.54
C SER A 55 -17.07 -6.48 -30.44
N ASN A 56 -18.17 -6.33 -29.69
CA ASN A 56 -18.87 -5.07 -29.48
C ASN A 56 -18.58 -4.40 -28.12
N ASN A 57 -17.74 -5.00 -27.26
CA ASN A 57 -17.46 -4.57 -25.89
C ASN A 57 -18.70 -4.21 -25.06
N ASN A 58 -19.85 -4.84 -25.33
CA ASN A 58 -21.11 -4.43 -24.72
C ASN A 58 -21.29 -5.07 -23.34
N VAL A 59 -20.94 -4.31 -22.30
CA VAL A 59 -21.12 -4.70 -20.90
C VAL A 59 -22.59 -4.66 -20.53
N ILE A 60 -23.10 -5.67 -19.81
CA ILE A 60 -24.50 -5.68 -19.38
C ILE A 60 -24.77 -4.58 -18.35
N ALA A 61 -26.01 -4.10 -18.29
CA ALA A 61 -26.39 -3.06 -17.34
C ALA A 61 -26.12 -3.50 -15.88
N TYR A 62 -25.58 -2.59 -15.06
CA TYR A 62 -25.25 -2.87 -13.67
C TYR A 62 -26.38 -3.54 -12.86
N PRO A 63 -27.65 -3.08 -12.93
CA PRO A 63 -28.74 -3.74 -12.20
C PRO A 63 -28.91 -5.20 -12.57
N VAL A 64 -28.78 -5.53 -13.87
CA VAL A 64 -28.89 -6.90 -14.38
C VAL A 64 -27.73 -7.77 -13.88
N LEU A 65 -26.50 -7.24 -13.93
CA LEU A 65 -25.33 -7.93 -13.41
C LEU A 65 -25.49 -8.25 -11.92
N LEU A 66 -25.90 -7.26 -11.13
CA LEU A 66 -26.06 -7.39 -9.68
C LEU A 66 -27.20 -8.36 -9.33
N SER A 67 -28.32 -8.33 -10.07
CA SER A 67 -29.40 -9.30 -9.88
C SER A 67 -28.95 -10.71 -10.21
N THR A 68 -28.20 -10.91 -11.30
CA THR A 68 -27.69 -12.24 -11.69
C THR A 68 -26.73 -12.80 -10.65
N ILE A 69 -25.81 -11.97 -10.14
CA ILE A 69 -24.89 -12.38 -9.06
C ILE A 69 -25.68 -12.73 -7.80
N THR A 70 -26.67 -11.92 -7.43
CA THR A 70 -27.46 -12.13 -6.21
C THR A 70 -28.30 -13.41 -6.31
N LEU A 71 -28.90 -13.67 -7.48
CA LEU A 71 -29.67 -14.90 -7.74
C LEU A 71 -28.79 -16.15 -7.68
N HIS A 72 -27.58 -16.12 -8.23
CA HIS A 72 -26.68 -17.27 -8.20
C HIS A 72 -26.03 -17.51 -6.84
N THR A 73 -25.62 -16.45 -6.14
CA THR A 73 -24.89 -16.55 -4.86
C THR A 73 -25.81 -16.58 -3.64
N GLN A 74 -27.10 -16.27 -3.81
CA GLN A 74 -28.08 -16.09 -2.73
C GLN A 74 -27.62 -15.05 -1.68
N GLN A 75 -26.79 -14.09 -2.10
CA GLN A 75 -26.21 -13.05 -1.25
C GLN A 75 -26.21 -11.72 -2.01
N PRO A 76 -26.61 -10.61 -1.35
CA PRO A 76 -26.54 -9.31 -2.00
C PRO A 76 -25.09 -8.87 -2.20
N VAL A 77 -24.85 -8.18 -3.32
CA VAL A 77 -23.56 -7.57 -3.64
C VAL A 77 -23.40 -6.26 -2.87
N THR A 78 -22.31 -6.12 -2.14
CA THR A 78 -22.00 -4.93 -1.31
C THR A 78 -21.02 -3.99 -1.99
N LEU A 79 -20.11 -4.51 -2.82
CA LEU A 79 -19.13 -3.72 -3.55
C LEU A 79 -18.88 -4.34 -4.92
N LEU A 80 -18.92 -3.51 -5.96
CA LEU A 80 -18.50 -3.88 -7.30
C LEU A 80 -17.17 -3.21 -7.63
N MET A 81 -16.24 -3.98 -8.20
CA MET A 81 -14.89 -3.58 -8.57
C MET A 81 -14.69 -3.83 -10.07
N PRO A 82 -15.16 -2.91 -10.92
CA PRO A 82 -14.98 -3.03 -12.36
C PRO A 82 -13.50 -2.86 -12.73
N GLU A 83 -13.06 -3.58 -13.74
CA GLU A 83 -11.72 -3.48 -14.32
C GLU A 83 -11.79 -2.69 -15.64
N GLN A 84 -10.75 -1.90 -15.93
CA GLN A 84 -10.70 -1.04 -17.13
C GLN A 84 -10.35 -1.82 -18.40
N ASN A 85 -9.59 -2.91 -18.28
CA ASN A 85 -9.22 -3.74 -19.43
C ASN A 85 -10.41 -4.66 -19.79
N PRO A 86 -10.87 -4.65 -21.06
CA PRO A 86 -11.97 -5.49 -21.51
C PRO A 86 -11.77 -7.00 -21.32
N ASP A 87 -10.52 -7.48 -21.29
CA ASP A 87 -10.20 -8.90 -21.17
C ASP A 87 -10.18 -9.40 -19.72
N TYR A 88 -10.45 -8.52 -18.74
CA TYR A 88 -10.41 -8.85 -17.32
C TYR A 88 -11.80 -9.03 -16.73
N ALA A 89 -11.93 -10.08 -15.92
CA ALA A 89 -13.11 -10.32 -15.13
C ALA A 89 -13.29 -9.20 -14.09
N TRP A 90 -14.54 -8.82 -13.87
CA TRP A 90 -14.88 -7.89 -12.79
C TRP A 90 -14.96 -8.65 -11.47
N GLN A 91 -14.72 -7.94 -10.37
CA GLN A 91 -14.78 -8.52 -9.04
C GLN A 91 -15.95 -7.92 -8.27
N ALA A 92 -16.62 -8.71 -7.43
CA ALA A 92 -17.66 -8.23 -6.54
C ALA A 92 -17.48 -8.84 -5.14
N GLN A 93 -17.79 -8.04 -4.12
CA GLN A 93 -17.87 -8.50 -2.73
C GLN A 93 -19.33 -8.76 -2.39
N LEU A 94 -19.58 -9.90 -1.73
CA LEU A 94 -20.89 -10.31 -1.22
C LEU A 94 -21.06 -9.88 0.25
N ALA A 95 -22.30 -9.86 0.74
CA ALA A 95 -22.60 -9.52 2.13
C ALA A 95 -21.94 -10.46 3.16
N ASN A 96 -21.72 -11.73 2.81
CA ASN A 96 -20.99 -12.71 3.63
C ASN A 96 -19.45 -12.52 3.61
N LYS A 97 -18.95 -11.41 3.05
CA LYS A 97 -17.52 -11.07 2.85
C LYS A 97 -16.76 -11.94 1.87
N GLN A 98 -17.39 -12.90 1.20
CA GLN A 98 -16.77 -13.62 0.09
C GLN A 98 -16.72 -12.74 -1.16
N TYR A 99 -15.85 -13.12 -2.08
CA TYR A 99 -15.64 -12.42 -3.34
C TYR A 99 -16.00 -13.33 -4.50
N VAL A 100 -16.47 -12.71 -5.57
CA VAL A 100 -16.77 -13.39 -6.82
C VAL A 100 -16.09 -12.68 -7.98
N SER A 101 -15.55 -13.48 -8.90
CA SER A 101 -15.09 -13.07 -10.20
C SER A 101 -16.22 -13.33 -11.20
N VAL A 102 -16.60 -12.32 -11.97
CA VAL A 102 -17.76 -12.35 -12.86
C VAL A 102 -17.38 -11.85 -14.25
N ASN A 103 -17.99 -12.46 -15.26
CA ASN A 103 -17.89 -11.95 -16.62
C ASN A 103 -18.84 -10.75 -16.79
N PRO A 104 -18.31 -9.54 -17.09
CA PRO A 104 -19.13 -8.33 -17.21
C PRO A 104 -20.03 -8.32 -18.47
N TYR A 105 -19.78 -9.20 -19.45
CA TYR A 105 -20.54 -9.26 -20.70
C TYR A 105 -21.68 -10.27 -20.68
N THR A 106 -21.56 -11.33 -19.88
CA THR A 106 -22.56 -12.40 -19.79
C THR A 106 -23.24 -12.47 -18.43
N GLY A 107 -22.64 -11.87 -17.39
CA GLY A 107 -23.08 -12.00 -16.00
C GLY A 107 -22.76 -13.35 -15.36
N THR A 108 -22.00 -14.23 -16.05
CA THR A 108 -21.66 -15.56 -15.54
C THR A 108 -20.60 -15.45 -14.45
N ILE A 109 -20.83 -16.15 -13.33
CA ILE A 109 -19.84 -16.24 -12.25
C ILE A 109 -18.74 -17.21 -12.66
N ILE A 110 -17.51 -16.72 -12.68
CA ILE A 110 -16.32 -17.48 -13.05
C ILE A 110 -15.78 -18.22 -11.83
N HIS A 111 -15.69 -17.53 -10.70
CA HIS A 111 -15.11 -18.08 -9.48
C HIS A 111 -15.64 -17.39 -8.23
N GLN A 112 -15.89 -18.16 -7.17
CA GLN A 112 -16.20 -17.65 -5.84
C GLN A 112 -15.06 -18.02 -4.88
N TYR A 113 -14.52 -17.03 -4.19
CA TYR A 113 -13.27 -17.17 -3.44
C TYR A 113 -13.25 -16.35 -2.15
N ASP A 114 -12.35 -16.76 -1.25
CA ASP A 114 -11.94 -15.97 -0.11
C ASP A 114 -10.83 -15.00 -0.53
N TYR A 115 -11.04 -13.71 -0.29
CA TYR A 115 -10.10 -12.65 -0.64
C TYR A 115 -8.69 -12.93 -0.14
N TYR A 116 -8.52 -13.36 1.11
CA TYR A 116 -7.19 -13.53 1.71
C TYR A 116 -6.45 -14.78 1.24
N ARG A 117 -7.14 -15.68 0.53
CA ARG A 117 -6.53 -16.85 -0.13
C ARG A 117 -5.98 -16.54 -1.51
N THR A 118 -6.19 -15.32 -2.01
CA THR A 118 -5.62 -14.87 -3.29
C THR A 118 -4.23 -14.28 -3.10
N ILE A 119 -3.41 -14.25 -4.17
CA ILE A 119 -2.06 -13.65 -4.13
C ILE A 119 -2.16 -12.18 -3.72
N TYR A 120 -3.10 -11.44 -4.30
CA TYR A 120 -3.35 -10.04 -3.95
C TYR A 120 -3.78 -9.88 -2.49
N GLY A 121 -4.78 -10.63 -2.04
CA GLY A 121 -5.32 -10.49 -0.69
C GLY A 121 -4.35 -10.91 0.40
N PHE A 122 -3.59 -12.00 0.20
CA PHE A 122 -2.53 -12.42 1.12
C PHE A 122 -1.45 -11.34 1.26
N THR A 123 -0.95 -10.83 0.12
CA THR A 123 0.06 -9.77 0.12
C THR A 123 -0.46 -8.50 0.80
N MET A 124 -1.73 -8.17 0.58
CA MET A 124 -2.39 -7.02 1.20
C MET A 124 -2.52 -7.18 2.71
N ALA A 125 -2.86 -8.37 3.18
CA ALA A 125 -2.95 -8.68 4.61
C ALA A 125 -1.58 -8.57 5.30
N LEU A 126 -0.54 -9.10 4.64
CA LEU A 126 0.84 -8.99 5.13
C LEU A 126 1.31 -7.53 5.17
N HIS A 127 1.07 -6.76 4.12
CA HIS A 127 1.48 -5.37 4.05
C HIS A 127 0.76 -4.48 5.08
N ARG A 128 -0.54 -4.69 5.30
CA ARG A 128 -1.36 -3.74 6.08
C ARG A 128 -1.49 -4.10 7.56
N TRP A 129 -1.35 -5.37 7.93
CA TRP A 129 -1.42 -5.82 9.32
C TRP A 129 -0.61 -7.09 9.61
N LEU A 130 0.38 -7.42 8.78
CA LEU A 130 1.29 -8.56 8.99
C LEU A 130 0.56 -9.91 9.14
N ILE A 131 -0.58 -10.08 8.45
CA ILE A 131 -1.43 -11.30 8.46
C ILE A 131 -2.12 -11.56 9.81
N TYR A 132 -1.68 -10.92 10.90
CA TYR A 132 -2.21 -11.19 12.23
C TYR A 132 -3.61 -10.61 12.42
N GLU A 133 -4.54 -11.51 12.71
CA GLU A 133 -5.90 -11.23 13.14
C GLU A 133 -6.12 -12.00 14.44
N ASP A 134 -6.63 -11.32 15.47
CA ASP A 134 -6.92 -11.90 16.77
C ASP A 134 -8.23 -12.72 16.74
N GLY A 135 -8.50 -13.51 17.77
CA GLY A 135 -9.72 -14.33 17.88
C GLY A 135 -11.02 -13.54 17.75
N ASP A 136 -10.99 -12.26 18.13
CA ASP A 136 -12.12 -11.32 18.01
C ASP A 136 -12.23 -10.63 16.63
N GLY A 137 -11.38 -11.01 15.65
CA GLY A 137 -11.33 -10.36 14.33
C GLY A 137 -10.59 -9.01 14.32
N ASN A 138 -9.94 -8.65 15.42
CA ASN A 138 -9.16 -7.43 15.55
C ASN A 138 -7.78 -7.56 14.89
N ARG A 139 -7.27 -6.47 14.31
CA ARG A 139 -5.97 -6.44 13.59
C ARG A 139 -4.98 -5.52 14.30
N PRO A 140 -4.47 -5.89 15.49
CA PRO A 140 -3.69 -4.97 16.33
C PRO A 140 -2.39 -4.50 15.65
N LEU A 141 -1.78 -5.36 14.82
CA LEU A 141 -0.56 -5.01 14.08
C LEU A 141 -0.77 -3.95 12.99
N ARG A 142 -2.02 -3.61 12.64
CA ARG A 142 -2.32 -2.46 11.78
C ARG A 142 -1.83 -1.14 12.37
N ASN A 143 -1.96 -0.98 13.70
CA ASN A 143 -1.43 0.18 14.40
C ASN A 143 0.10 0.18 14.38
N TRP A 144 0.71 -1.00 14.56
CA TRP A 144 2.16 -1.16 14.52
C TRP A 144 2.76 -0.71 13.18
N VAL A 145 2.15 -1.09 12.04
CA VAL A 145 2.58 -0.64 10.71
C VAL A 145 2.59 0.90 10.61
N SER A 146 1.60 1.56 11.20
CA SER A 146 1.51 3.03 11.22
C SER A 146 2.59 3.66 12.11
N VAL A 147 2.88 3.05 13.27
CA VAL A 147 3.98 3.45 14.15
C VAL A 147 5.33 3.31 13.43
N CYS A 148 5.57 2.21 12.71
CA CYS A 148 6.79 2.02 11.93
C CYS A 148 6.96 3.10 10.85
N ALA A 149 5.88 3.48 10.16
CA ALA A 149 5.91 4.56 9.18
C ALA A 149 6.20 5.94 9.83
N LEU A 150 5.64 6.21 11.02
CA LEU A 150 5.95 7.43 11.77
C LEU A 150 7.41 7.48 12.21
N ILE A 151 7.92 6.37 12.78
CA ILE A 151 9.33 6.23 13.16
C ILE A 151 10.21 6.48 11.94
N PHE A 152 9.84 5.94 10.77
CA PHE A 152 10.58 6.15 9.53
C PHE A 152 10.61 7.62 9.09
N ILE A 153 9.49 8.35 9.17
CA ILE A 153 9.45 9.79 8.87
C ILE A 153 10.36 10.58 9.83
N ILE A 154 10.25 10.33 11.14
CA ILE A 154 11.11 10.99 12.15
C ILE A 154 12.57 10.68 11.84
N ASN A 155 12.87 9.43 11.53
CA ASN A 155 14.22 8.98 11.23
C ASN A 155 14.80 9.62 9.96
N MET A 156 13.97 9.84 8.94
CA MET A 156 14.33 10.58 7.74
C MET A 156 14.65 12.05 8.04
N LEU A 157 13.83 12.72 8.86
CA LEU A 157 14.09 14.10 9.30
C LEU A 157 15.41 14.21 10.08
N VAL A 158 15.67 13.26 10.99
CA VAL A 158 16.94 13.18 11.72
C VAL A 158 18.10 12.92 10.76
N GLY A 159 17.94 12.04 9.77
CA GLY A 159 18.96 11.72 8.76
C GLY A 159 19.35 12.95 7.93
N VAL A 160 18.37 13.69 7.41
CA VAL A 160 18.60 14.95 6.68
C VAL A 160 19.27 15.97 7.58
N TYR A 161 18.80 16.14 8.81
CA TYR A 161 19.40 17.08 9.76
C TYR A 161 20.88 16.78 10.03
N ILE A 162 21.24 15.50 10.22
CA ILE A 162 22.64 15.07 10.39
C ILE A 162 23.45 15.36 9.11
N TRP A 163 22.88 15.10 7.94
CA TRP A 163 23.51 15.34 6.65
C TRP A 163 23.78 16.82 6.37
N LEU A 164 22.94 17.74 6.84
CA LEU A 164 23.10 19.18 6.65
C LEU A 164 24.26 19.81 7.44
N LYS A 165 24.80 19.11 8.46
CA LYS A 165 25.81 19.68 9.39
C LYS A 165 27.22 19.89 8.81
N PRO A 166 27.81 19.00 8.00
CA PRO A 166 29.17 19.18 7.48
C PRO A 166 29.25 20.33 6.45
N LYS A 167 30.30 21.15 6.52
CA LYS A 167 30.51 22.31 5.62
C LYS A 167 30.45 21.95 4.12
N ASN A 168 31.03 20.81 3.73
CA ASN A 168 31.07 20.34 2.34
C ASN A 168 30.06 19.20 2.08
N ARG A 169 28.81 19.36 2.50
CA ARG A 169 27.78 18.29 2.43
C ARG A 169 27.52 17.75 1.03
N LEU A 170 27.56 18.60 0.00
CA LEU A 170 27.29 18.21 -1.39
C LEU A 170 28.34 17.24 -1.95
N LYS A 171 29.59 17.31 -1.46
CA LYS A 171 30.64 16.33 -1.84
C LYS A 171 30.32 14.91 -1.38
N ARG A 172 29.36 14.73 -0.46
CA ARG A 172 28.89 13.42 0.03
C ARG A 172 27.79 12.82 -0.83
N LEU A 173 27.26 13.55 -1.82
CA LEU A 173 26.27 13.07 -2.78
C LEU A 173 26.93 12.41 -4.01
N VAL A 174 28.08 11.78 -3.82
CA VAL A 174 28.84 11.12 -4.88
C VAL A 174 29.10 9.68 -4.47
N ILE A 175 28.76 8.75 -5.35
CA ILE A 175 29.00 7.31 -5.17
C ILE A 175 30.33 6.97 -5.84
N LYS A 176 31.22 6.31 -5.09
CA LYS A 176 32.48 5.77 -5.62
C LYS A 176 32.37 4.26 -5.73
N PRO A 177 32.07 3.70 -6.92
CA PRO A 177 31.75 2.28 -7.07
C PRO A 177 32.92 1.34 -6.73
N LYS A 178 34.17 1.81 -6.88
CA LYS A 178 35.38 1.03 -6.57
C LYS A 178 35.78 1.06 -5.08
N ALA A 179 34.95 1.60 -4.18
CA ALA A 179 35.25 1.65 -2.76
C ALA A 179 34.99 0.30 -2.05
N LYS A 180 35.58 0.10 -0.87
CA LYS A 180 35.25 -1.03 0.01
C LYS A 180 33.74 -1.07 0.29
N LEU A 181 33.13 -2.26 0.36
CA LEU A 181 31.68 -2.44 0.51
C LEU A 181 31.06 -1.58 1.62
N ARG A 182 31.69 -1.51 2.80
CA ARG A 182 31.23 -0.67 3.92
C ARG A 182 31.10 0.81 3.55
N ILE A 183 32.06 1.34 2.77
CA ILE A 183 32.07 2.73 2.31
C ILE A 183 31.03 2.90 1.21
N LEU A 184 30.92 1.94 0.30
CA LEU A 184 29.92 1.95 -0.77
C LEU A 184 28.50 1.98 -0.22
N LEU A 185 28.17 1.12 0.74
CA LEU A 185 26.85 1.09 1.39
C LEU A 185 26.54 2.40 2.13
N TYR A 186 27.53 2.99 2.81
CA TYR A 186 27.38 4.29 3.47
C TYR A 186 27.10 5.41 2.45
N GLN A 187 27.83 5.43 1.33
CA GLN A 187 27.63 6.38 0.24
C GLN A 187 26.26 6.19 -0.41
N LEU A 188 25.87 4.95 -0.70
CA LEU A 188 24.58 4.61 -1.29
C LEU A 188 23.43 5.04 -0.38
N HIS A 189 23.48 4.71 0.91
CA HIS A 189 22.48 5.12 1.89
C HIS A 189 22.36 6.64 1.97
N THR A 190 23.49 7.36 2.00
CA THR A 190 23.49 8.83 2.03
C THR A 190 22.91 9.43 0.74
N VAL A 191 23.34 8.94 -0.41
CA VAL A 191 22.95 9.48 -1.72
C VAL A 191 21.48 9.17 -1.99
N ILE A 192 21.07 7.91 -1.96
CA ILE A 192 19.68 7.49 -2.21
C ILE A 192 18.74 8.12 -1.18
N GLY A 193 19.10 8.07 0.11
CA GLY A 193 18.29 8.64 1.18
C GLY A 193 18.01 10.14 0.99
N MET A 194 19.00 10.90 0.53
CA MET A 194 18.82 12.33 0.26
C MET A 194 18.02 12.61 -1.02
N TYR A 195 18.26 11.88 -2.11
CA TYR A 195 17.51 12.07 -3.36
C TYR A 195 16.05 11.64 -3.23
N LEU A 196 15.77 10.57 -2.50
CA LEU A 196 14.43 10.02 -2.33
C LEU A 196 13.73 10.51 -1.05
N PHE A 197 14.31 11.47 -0.32
CA PHE A 197 13.76 11.91 0.96
C PHE A 197 12.30 12.37 0.88
N ILE A 198 11.99 13.25 -0.09
CA ILE A 198 10.63 13.78 -0.26
C ILE A 198 9.66 12.65 -0.68
N PRO A 199 9.92 11.87 -1.75
CA PRO A 199 9.07 10.73 -2.11
C PRO A 199 8.83 9.75 -0.96
N LEU A 200 9.87 9.40 -0.20
CA LEU A 200 9.79 8.43 0.89
C LEU A 200 8.95 8.93 2.06
N ILE A 201 9.02 10.23 2.40
CA ILE A 201 8.12 10.81 3.40
C ILE A 201 6.67 10.78 2.92
N LEU A 202 6.41 11.13 1.66
CA LEU A 202 5.05 11.10 1.12
C LEU A 202 4.47 9.68 1.12
N ILE A 203 5.24 8.68 0.73
CA ILE A 203 4.83 7.26 0.77
C ILE A 203 4.56 6.81 2.21
N ALA A 204 5.42 7.17 3.17
CA ALA A 204 5.21 6.81 4.56
C ALA A 204 3.99 7.52 5.16
N PHE A 205 3.76 8.78 4.80
CA PHE A 205 2.61 9.57 5.26
C PHE A 205 1.29 9.02 4.72
N THR A 206 1.22 8.70 3.43
CA THR A 206 0.04 8.07 2.84
C THR A 206 -0.20 6.67 3.42
N GLY A 207 0.86 5.91 3.70
CA GLY A 207 0.78 4.63 4.42
C GLY A 207 0.12 4.77 5.79
N MET A 208 0.50 5.77 6.59
CA MET A 208 -0.14 6.05 7.88
C MET A 208 -1.60 6.45 7.73
N ALA A 209 -1.95 7.22 6.69
CA ALA A 209 -3.30 7.69 6.45
C ALA A 209 -4.32 6.55 6.24
N PHE A 210 -3.89 5.35 5.83
CA PHE A 210 -4.77 4.18 5.74
C PHE A 210 -5.32 3.70 7.09
N ASN A 211 -4.67 4.06 8.20
CA ASN A 211 -5.07 3.67 9.54
C ASN A 211 -5.41 4.89 10.41
N TRP A 212 -4.51 5.86 10.47
CA TRP A 212 -4.63 7.08 11.25
C TRP A 212 -5.20 8.24 10.42
N LYS A 213 -6.41 8.02 9.88
CA LYS A 213 -7.09 9.00 9.00
C LYS A 213 -7.29 10.35 9.68
N THR A 214 -7.82 10.36 10.91
CA THR A 214 -8.10 11.60 11.66
C THR A 214 -6.82 12.38 11.94
N GLN A 215 -5.76 11.69 12.35
CA GLN A 215 -4.48 12.33 12.69
C GLN A 215 -3.80 12.89 11.44
N THR A 216 -3.80 12.13 10.34
CA THR A 216 -3.22 12.59 9.07
C THR A 216 -4.03 13.70 8.41
N GLN A 217 -5.36 13.67 8.54
CA GLN A 217 -6.25 14.77 8.13
C GLN A 217 -5.92 16.05 8.89
N ALA A 218 -5.82 16.01 10.22
CA ALA A 218 -5.49 17.18 11.02
C ALA A 218 -4.15 17.81 10.63
N VAL A 219 -3.14 16.99 10.35
CA VAL A 219 -1.84 17.47 9.83
C VAL A 219 -2.01 18.12 8.46
N LEU A 220 -2.79 17.52 7.56
CA LEU A 220 -3.01 18.05 6.22
C LEU A 220 -3.74 19.39 6.28
N GLU A 221 -4.84 19.49 7.03
CA GLU A 221 -5.62 20.72 7.18
C GLU A 221 -4.79 21.86 7.80
N PHE A 222 -3.92 21.53 8.75
CA PHE A 222 -2.98 22.50 9.31
C PHE A 222 -1.98 23.03 8.27
N VAL A 223 -1.41 22.14 7.44
CA VAL A 223 -0.40 22.50 6.44
C VAL A 223 -1.01 23.22 5.24
N THR A 224 -2.15 22.77 4.76
CA THR A 224 -2.83 23.33 3.57
C THR A 224 -3.70 24.53 3.90
N GLN A 225 -3.99 24.76 5.19
CA GLN A 225 -4.96 25.77 5.65
C GLN A 225 -6.34 25.61 5.00
N ASN A 226 -6.70 24.39 4.63
CA ASN A 226 -7.94 24.04 3.95
C ASN A 226 -8.54 22.77 4.55
N THR A 227 -9.86 22.68 4.61
CA THR A 227 -10.57 21.49 5.08
C THR A 227 -10.46 20.37 4.06
N VAL A 228 -10.21 19.14 4.53
CA VAL A 228 -10.18 17.98 3.64
C VAL A 228 -11.61 17.62 3.25
N GLU A 229 -11.87 17.54 1.95
CA GLU A 229 -13.19 17.15 1.45
C GLU A 229 -13.54 15.71 1.86
N PRO A 230 -14.75 15.47 2.40
CA PRO A 230 -15.19 14.13 2.70
C PRO A 230 -15.42 13.35 1.40
N ARG A 231 -15.24 12.03 1.47
CA ARG A 231 -15.56 11.15 0.33
C ARG A 231 -17.06 11.31 -0.02
N PRO A 232 -17.42 11.57 -1.29
CA PRO A 232 -18.81 11.61 -1.73
C PRO A 232 -19.54 10.29 -1.44
N ASN A 233 -20.85 10.38 -1.19
CA ASN A 233 -21.68 9.20 -1.06
C ASN A 233 -21.66 8.38 -2.36
N ALA A 234 -21.72 7.06 -2.23
CA ALA A 234 -21.83 6.18 -3.39
C ALA A 234 -23.13 6.50 -4.16
N PRO A 235 -23.12 6.45 -5.50
CA PRO A 235 -24.34 6.64 -6.28
C PRO A 235 -25.35 5.56 -5.93
N THR A 236 -26.61 5.96 -5.70
CA THR A 236 -27.71 5.02 -5.52
C THR A 236 -28.09 4.43 -6.88
N LEU A 237 -28.25 3.12 -6.93
CA LEU A 237 -28.80 2.44 -8.09
C LEU A 237 -30.31 2.68 -8.08
N ASN A 238 -30.79 3.62 -8.91
CA ASN A 238 -32.22 3.77 -9.20
C ASN A 238 -32.63 2.81 -10.31
#